data_AF-A0A2E2UGN9-F1
#
_entry.id   AF-A0A2E2UGN9-F1
#
_cell.length_a   1.000
_cell.length_b   1.000
_cell.length_c   1.000
_cell.angle_alpha   90.00
_cell.angle_beta   90.00
_cell.angle_gamma   90.00
#
_symmetry.space_group_name_H-M   'P 1'
#
loop_
_entity.id
_entity.type
_entity.pdbx_description
1 polymer ?
#
loop_
_entity_poly.entity_id
_entity_poly.type
_entity_poly.pdbx_seq_one_letter_code
_entity_poly.pdbx_strand_id
1 'polypeptide(L)'
;MFFNFKNFLKSLTFILILFFAVIVSSTVSYFIIDITNQKKNLMDIEEYSPISSLVVPENPVKKAKFPFVDVHSHQWRMSMQDLSPLVEEMDSLNMKVLINLSGSGAAAFSGNQSLMDLNLQKSIENVKNNFPNRFGVFVNLVYDNIDDSDFSKNIVESLENAVELGAIGLKVYKELGLNTKDSKGERIKVDDKRLSIVWETCAKLKIPVLIHSGEPSPFFDPIDKFNERFLHARQRPRSFRPPEKYPTFETVMDEQYRMFKNNPKTIFLNAHLGWMGSDLDKLGRHLDSLPNVYTEFGAVINELGRQPKRARKFFIDYQDRILFGKDSYKKSEYELYFRVLETEDEYFDYFRKRHGLWKMYGLGLPDDVLKKIYYQNALKIFPSIDENLFKN
;
A
#
# COMPACT_ATOMS: atom_id res chain seq x y z
N MET A 1 26.79 -42.01 -45.76
CA MET A 1 26.59 -42.85 -44.56
C MET A 1 25.08 -43.04 -44.40
N PHE A 2 24.52 -44.13 -44.94
CA PHE A 2 23.07 -44.34 -44.96
C PHE A 2 22.60 -44.75 -43.56
N PHE A 3 21.76 -43.93 -42.92
CA PHE A 3 21.09 -44.30 -41.68
C PHE A 3 20.19 -45.53 -41.95
N ASN A 4 20.48 -46.65 -41.30
CA ASN A 4 19.68 -47.86 -41.39
C ASN A 4 18.34 -47.63 -40.66
N PHE A 5 17.22 -47.60 -41.40
CA PHE A 5 15.87 -47.39 -40.86
C PHE A 5 15.51 -48.34 -39.70
N LYS A 6 16.04 -49.58 -39.71
CA LYS A 6 15.88 -50.55 -38.62
C LYS A 6 16.56 -50.10 -37.32
N ASN A 7 17.74 -49.48 -37.41
CA ASN A 7 18.45 -48.93 -36.24
C ASN A 7 17.76 -47.68 -35.71
N PHE A 8 17.18 -46.86 -36.59
CA PHE A 8 16.34 -45.72 -36.21
C PHE A 8 15.09 -46.17 -35.44
N LEU A 9 14.32 -47.13 -35.96
CA LEU A 9 13.14 -47.70 -35.29
C LEU A 9 13.48 -48.31 -33.92
N LYS A 10 14.61 -49.04 -33.80
CA LYS A 10 15.08 -49.56 -32.50
C LYS A 10 15.40 -48.45 -31.51
N SER A 11 16.07 -47.39 -31.97
CA SER A 11 16.42 -46.24 -31.13
C SER A 11 15.18 -45.48 -30.70
N LEU A 12 14.23 -45.24 -31.61
CA LEU A 12 12.96 -44.60 -31.32
C LEU A 12 12.13 -45.42 -30.32
N THR A 13 12.04 -46.74 -30.52
CA THR A 13 11.34 -47.65 -29.59
C THR A 13 11.98 -47.63 -28.20
N PHE A 14 13.31 -47.65 -28.13
CA PHE A 14 14.04 -47.53 -26.86
C PHE A 14 13.76 -46.21 -26.16
N ILE A 15 13.77 -45.08 -26.88
CA ILE A 15 13.43 -43.76 -26.34
C ILE A 15 11.98 -43.73 -25.84
N LEU A 16 11.03 -44.30 -26.58
CA LEU A 16 9.63 -44.37 -26.17
C LEU A 16 9.43 -45.22 -24.91
N ILE A 17 10.13 -46.36 -24.80
CA ILE A 17 10.11 -47.21 -23.60
C ILE A 17 10.70 -46.45 -22.42
N LEU A 18 11.83 -45.75 -22.60
CA LEU A 18 12.45 -44.96 -21.55
C LEU A 18 11.54 -43.83 -21.09
N PHE A 19 10.93 -43.11 -22.04
CA PHE A 19 9.97 -42.05 -21.76
C PHE A 19 8.74 -42.57 -21.00
N PHE A 20 8.19 -43.71 -21.43
CA PHE A 20 7.07 -44.37 -20.74
C PHE A 20 7.47 -44.81 -19.32
N ALA A 21 8.66 -45.38 -19.14
CA ALA A 21 9.18 -45.77 -17.83
C ALA A 21 9.33 -44.56 -16.90
N VAL A 22 9.81 -43.41 -17.41
CA VAL A 22 9.89 -42.16 -16.64
C VAL A 22 8.50 -41.66 -16.25
N ILE A 23 7.51 -41.68 -17.16
CA ILE A 23 6.13 -41.28 -16.86
C ILE A 23 5.52 -42.18 -15.79
N VAL A 24 5.61 -43.51 -15.95
CA VAL A 24 5.06 -44.48 -14.99
C VAL A 24 5.73 -44.31 -13.63
N SER A 25 7.06 -44.23 -13.57
CA SER A 25 7.80 -44.02 -12.33
C SER A 25 7.43 -42.71 -11.63
N SER A 26 7.31 -41.61 -12.39
CA SER A 26 6.90 -40.31 -11.86
C SER A 26 5.47 -40.33 -11.33
N THR A 27 4.56 -41.02 -12.02
CA THR A 27 3.15 -41.18 -11.62
C THR A 27 3.04 -42.00 -10.35
N VAL A 28 3.76 -43.13 -10.26
CA VAL A 28 3.81 -43.97 -9.05
C VAL A 28 4.40 -43.17 -7.87
N SER A 29 5.47 -42.41 -8.10
CA SER A 29 6.09 -41.56 -7.07
C SER A 29 5.12 -40.48 -6.56
N TYR A 30 4.43 -39.79 -7.48
CA TYR A 30 3.40 -38.81 -7.12
C TYR A 30 2.27 -39.45 -6.30
N PHE A 31 1.78 -40.61 -6.72
CA PHE A 31 0.73 -41.34 -6.03
C PHE A 31 1.15 -41.81 -4.62
N ILE A 32 2.39 -42.28 -4.45
CA ILE A 32 2.93 -42.64 -3.14
C ILE A 32 3.03 -41.43 -2.22
N ILE A 33 3.48 -40.27 -2.74
CA ILE A 33 3.55 -39.02 -1.97
C ILE A 33 2.15 -38.60 -1.52
N ASP A 34 1.17 -38.61 -2.43
CA ASP A 34 -0.22 -38.23 -2.13
C ASP A 34 -0.86 -39.14 -1.08
N ILE A 35 -0.76 -40.47 -1.25
CA ILE A 35 -1.22 -41.44 -0.24
C ILE A 35 -0.55 -41.21 1.11
N THR A 36 0.75 -40.93 1.11
CA THR A 36 1.50 -40.70 2.36
C THR A 36 1.03 -39.44 3.05
N ASN A 37 0.79 -38.36 2.31
CA ASN A 37 0.27 -37.11 2.85
C ASN A 37 -1.14 -37.30 3.44
N GLN A 38 -2.03 -38.02 2.73
CA GLN A 38 -3.37 -38.34 3.20
C GLN A 38 -3.34 -39.23 4.46
N LYS A 39 -2.53 -40.30 4.47
CA LYS A 39 -2.38 -41.19 5.63
C LYS A 39 -1.88 -40.46 6.87
N LYS A 40 -1.02 -39.47 6.69
CA LYS A 40 -0.48 -38.63 7.76
C LYS A 40 -1.40 -37.46 8.13
N ASN A 41 -2.53 -37.30 7.43
CA ASN A 41 -3.45 -36.17 7.58
C ASN A 41 -2.73 -34.82 7.51
N LEU A 42 -1.74 -34.70 6.59
CA LEU A 42 -1.03 -33.46 6.37
C LEU A 42 -1.92 -32.50 5.60
N MET A 43 -2.02 -31.27 6.08
CA MET A 43 -2.78 -30.19 5.46
C MET A 43 -1.83 -29.02 5.16
N ASP A 44 -1.98 -28.42 3.99
CA ASP A 44 -1.19 -27.26 3.62
C ASP A 44 -1.66 -26.01 4.37
N ILE A 45 -0.74 -25.08 4.65
CA ILE A 45 -1.03 -23.81 5.33
C ILE A 45 -2.07 -22.94 4.59
N GLU A 46 -2.20 -23.06 3.27
CA GLU A 46 -3.26 -22.42 2.47
C GLU A 46 -4.62 -23.03 2.74
N GLU A 47 -4.70 -24.34 2.95
CA GLU A 47 -5.93 -25.04 3.25
C GLU A 47 -6.35 -24.84 4.71
N TYR A 48 -5.40 -24.87 5.64
CA TYR A 48 -5.64 -24.80 7.09
C TYR A 48 -6.39 -23.53 7.50
N SER A 49 -7.71 -23.65 7.68
CA SER A 49 -8.62 -22.53 7.95
C SER A 49 -9.69 -22.99 8.95
N PRO A 50 -9.31 -23.21 10.22
CA PRO A 50 -10.21 -23.79 11.21
C PRO A 50 -11.40 -22.85 11.48
N ILE A 51 -12.59 -23.45 11.62
CA ILE A 51 -13.76 -22.76 12.15
C ILE A 51 -13.54 -22.60 13.67
N SER A 52 -13.64 -21.38 14.17
CA SER A 52 -13.48 -21.12 15.60
C SER A 52 -14.62 -21.76 16.39
N SER A 53 -14.30 -22.40 17.52
CA SER A 53 -15.29 -22.77 18.53
C SER A 53 -15.63 -21.63 19.50
N LEU A 54 -14.92 -20.51 19.40
CA LEU A 54 -15.15 -19.34 20.25
C LEU A 54 -16.49 -18.69 19.88
N VAL A 55 -17.33 -18.45 20.88
CA VAL A 55 -18.58 -17.71 20.74
C VAL A 55 -18.41 -16.37 21.42
N VAL A 56 -18.34 -15.30 20.62
CA VAL A 56 -18.20 -13.91 21.06
C VAL A 56 -19.24 -13.05 20.34
N PRO A 57 -19.60 -11.88 20.90
CA PRO A 57 -20.44 -10.92 20.19
C PRO A 57 -19.84 -10.54 18.83
N GLU A 58 -20.72 -10.38 17.83
CA GLU A 58 -20.34 -9.90 16.50
C GLU A 58 -21.15 -8.66 16.13
N ASN A 59 -20.46 -7.59 15.76
CA ASN A 59 -21.04 -6.32 15.36
C ASN A 59 -20.53 -5.92 13.96
N PRO A 60 -21.02 -6.54 12.86
CA PRO A 60 -20.63 -6.14 11.51
C PRO A 60 -20.98 -4.67 11.21
N VAL A 61 -19.99 -3.89 10.79
CA VAL A 61 -20.14 -2.45 10.53
C VAL A 61 -20.09 -2.18 9.03
N LYS A 62 -21.24 -1.93 8.40
CA LYS A 62 -21.34 -1.70 6.94
C LYS A 62 -21.09 -0.25 6.51
N LYS A 63 -21.18 0.69 7.44
CA LYS A 63 -21.12 2.13 7.21
C LYS A 63 -20.41 2.79 8.38
N ALA A 64 -19.49 3.71 8.10
CA ALA A 64 -18.73 4.41 9.13
C ALA A 64 -19.66 5.24 10.03
N LYS A 65 -19.41 5.20 11.34
CA LYS A 65 -20.16 5.95 12.37
C LYS A 65 -20.17 7.46 12.12
N PHE A 66 -19.06 8.01 11.63
CA PHE A 66 -18.91 9.41 11.26
C PHE A 66 -18.53 9.56 9.78
N PRO A 67 -18.86 10.69 9.13
CA PRO A 67 -18.39 10.96 7.77
C PRO A 67 -16.86 10.96 7.75
N PHE A 68 -16.27 10.43 6.67
CA PHE A 68 -14.82 10.28 6.59
C PHE A 68 -14.22 10.62 5.23
N VAL A 69 -12.91 10.87 5.26
CA VAL A 69 -12.02 11.02 4.11
C VAL A 69 -11.14 9.78 4.04
N ASP A 70 -11.09 9.11 2.89
CA ASP A 70 -10.02 8.15 2.63
C ASP A 70 -8.86 8.84 1.94
N VAL A 71 -7.76 9.04 2.67
CA VAL A 71 -6.58 9.77 2.17
C VAL A 71 -5.65 8.91 1.31
N HIS A 72 -5.94 7.62 1.16
CA HIS A 72 -5.09 6.68 0.45
C HIS A 72 -5.93 5.77 -0.44
N SER A 73 -6.12 6.17 -1.70
CA SER A 73 -6.73 5.31 -2.71
C SER A 73 -6.03 5.46 -4.06
N HIS A 74 -6.18 4.44 -4.91
CA HIS A 74 -5.63 4.41 -6.27
C HIS A 74 -6.73 4.19 -7.30
N GLN A 75 -7.11 5.27 -8.02
CA GLN A 75 -8.07 5.26 -9.12
C GLN A 75 -7.34 5.47 -10.45
N TRP A 76 -6.66 4.43 -10.91
CA TRP A 76 -5.75 4.47 -12.07
C TRP A 76 -6.40 4.89 -13.40
N ARG A 77 -7.73 4.80 -13.49
CA ARG A 77 -8.52 5.11 -14.69
C ARG A 77 -9.34 6.40 -14.55
N MET A 78 -9.09 7.19 -13.50
CA MET A 78 -9.89 8.38 -13.16
C MET A 78 -10.03 9.37 -14.34
N SER A 79 -9.05 9.46 -15.23
CA SER A 79 -9.11 10.32 -16.43
C SER A 79 -10.22 9.98 -17.43
N MET A 80 -10.77 8.76 -17.39
CA MET A 80 -11.80 8.28 -18.33
C MET A 80 -12.92 7.47 -17.64
N GLN A 81 -12.90 7.40 -16.31
CA GLN A 81 -13.84 6.60 -15.53
C GLN A 81 -15.14 7.37 -15.29
N ASP A 82 -16.28 6.70 -15.46
CA ASP A 82 -17.54 7.17 -14.88
C ASP A 82 -17.44 7.07 -13.34
N LEU A 83 -17.48 8.22 -12.69
CA LEU A 83 -17.32 8.34 -11.24
C LEU A 83 -18.62 8.06 -10.48
N SER A 84 -19.78 8.00 -11.15
CA SER A 84 -21.08 7.86 -10.51
C SER A 84 -21.20 6.58 -9.66
N PRO A 85 -20.83 5.38 -10.17
CA PRO A 85 -20.87 4.16 -9.35
C PRO A 85 -19.95 4.23 -8.13
N LEU A 86 -18.78 4.87 -8.27
CA LEU A 86 -17.85 5.04 -7.16
C LEU A 86 -18.44 5.97 -6.09
N VAL A 87 -19.10 7.05 -6.49
CA VAL A 87 -19.77 7.97 -5.56
C VAL A 87 -20.94 7.31 -4.83
N GLU A 88 -21.74 6.49 -5.50
CA GLU A 88 -22.81 5.71 -4.85
C GLU A 88 -22.24 4.77 -3.78
N GLU A 89 -21.12 4.11 -4.07
CA GLU A 89 -20.43 3.29 -3.08
C GLU A 89 -19.90 4.13 -1.91
N MET A 90 -19.28 5.28 -2.19
CA MET A 90 -18.82 6.22 -1.17
C MET A 90 -19.96 6.66 -0.24
N ASP A 91 -21.10 7.03 -0.80
CA ASP A 91 -22.29 7.43 -0.02
C ASP A 91 -22.79 6.31 0.88
N SER A 92 -22.80 5.06 0.37
CA SER A 92 -23.18 3.89 1.15
C SER A 92 -22.25 3.62 2.35
N LEU A 93 -20.98 4.04 2.25
CA LEU A 93 -19.98 3.88 3.31
C LEU A 93 -19.95 5.06 4.30
N ASN A 94 -20.65 6.17 4.03
CA ASN A 94 -20.45 7.48 4.69
C ASN A 94 -19.12 8.18 4.32
N MET A 95 -18.54 7.83 3.18
CA MET A 95 -17.32 8.46 2.69
C MET A 95 -17.67 9.75 1.95
N LYS A 96 -17.16 10.88 2.42
CA LYS A 96 -17.42 12.18 1.80
C LYS A 96 -16.40 12.52 0.74
N VAL A 97 -15.13 12.20 0.99
CA VAL A 97 -14.04 12.49 0.06
C VAL A 97 -13.13 11.28 -0.08
N LEU A 98 -12.77 10.97 -1.33
CA LEU A 98 -11.76 9.96 -1.66
C LEU A 98 -10.56 10.64 -2.33
N ILE A 99 -9.37 10.47 -1.78
CA ILE A 99 -8.14 11.01 -2.35
C ILE A 99 -7.51 9.97 -3.28
N ASN A 100 -7.42 10.30 -4.57
CA ASN A 100 -6.71 9.51 -5.56
C ASN A 100 -5.23 9.91 -5.62
N LEU A 101 -4.36 8.98 -5.22
CA LEU A 101 -2.90 9.14 -5.25
C LEU A 101 -2.27 8.89 -6.63
N SER A 102 -3.07 8.40 -7.58
CA SER A 102 -2.67 8.07 -8.95
C SER A 102 -3.28 9.04 -9.96
N GLY A 103 -3.09 10.35 -9.76
CA GLY A 103 -3.65 11.36 -10.67
C GLY A 103 -3.18 11.19 -12.11
N SER A 104 -1.93 10.78 -12.32
CA SER A 104 -1.36 10.48 -13.64
C SER A 104 -1.82 9.13 -14.22
N GLY A 105 -2.66 8.38 -13.52
CA GLY A 105 -3.15 7.07 -13.98
C GLY A 105 -2.02 6.10 -14.30
N ALA A 106 -2.22 5.23 -15.30
CA ALA A 106 -1.21 4.27 -15.73
C ALA A 106 0.06 4.92 -16.31
N ALA A 107 0.01 6.19 -16.71
CA ALA A 107 1.19 6.91 -17.21
C ALA A 107 2.27 7.12 -16.15
N ALA A 108 1.94 6.96 -14.85
CA ALA A 108 2.91 7.01 -13.75
C ALA A 108 4.08 6.01 -13.92
N PHE A 109 3.92 4.97 -14.75
CA PHE A 109 4.95 3.96 -15.03
C PHE A 109 5.61 4.12 -16.41
N SER A 110 5.37 5.24 -17.09
CA SER A 110 5.90 5.48 -18.44
C SER A 110 7.30 6.09 -18.47
N GLY A 111 7.75 6.70 -17.36
CA GLY A 111 8.97 7.51 -17.32
C GLY A 111 8.87 8.83 -18.11
N ASN A 112 7.65 9.23 -18.52
CA ASN A 112 7.41 10.44 -19.31
C ASN A 112 6.54 11.43 -18.53
N GLN A 113 7.16 12.51 -18.01
CA GLN A 113 6.48 13.52 -17.21
C GLN A 113 5.34 14.21 -17.99
N SER A 114 5.53 14.56 -19.26
CA SER A 114 4.48 15.22 -20.05
C SER A 114 3.23 14.35 -20.24
N LEU A 115 3.41 13.03 -20.41
CA LEU A 115 2.28 12.09 -20.48
C LEU A 115 1.59 11.94 -19.12
N MET A 116 2.36 11.95 -18.03
CA MET A 116 1.84 11.94 -16.66
C MET A 116 1.03 13.20 -16.34
N ASP A 117 1.51 14.37 -16.76
CA ASP A 117 0.86 15.67 -16.58
C ASP A 117 -0.45 15.75 -17.39
N LEU A 118 -0.45 15.26 -18.64
CA LEU A 118 -1.67 15.17 -19.44
C LEU A 118 -2.74 14.27 -18.80
N ASN A 119 -2.34 13.15 -18.20
CA ASN A 119 -3.29 12.27 -17.51
C ASN A 119 -3.78 12.90 -16.20
N LEU A 120 -2.91 13.59 -15.48
CA LEU A 120 -3.29 14.35 -14.28
C LEU A 120 -4.35 15.40 -14.61
N GLN A 121 -4.12 16.20 -15.66
CA GLN A 121 -5.07 17.20 -16.13
C GLN A 121 -6.44 16.56 -16.40
N LYS A 122 -6.50 15.47 -17.17
CA LYS A 122 -7.75 14.77 -17.48
C LYS A 122 -8.44 14.20 -16.24
N SER A 123 -7.69 13.67 -15.29
CA SER A 123 -8.25 13.18 -14.01
C SER A 123 -8.90 14.31 -13.22
N ILE A 124 -8.24 15.47 -13.13
CA ILE A 124 -8.76 16.63 -12.41
C ILE A 124 -9.98 17.23 -13.15
N GLU A 125 -9.93 17.36 -14.47
CA GLU A 125 -11.07 17.80 -15.29
C GLU A 125 -12.28 16.88 -15.12
N ASN A 126 -12.07 15.56 -15.13
CA ASN A 126 -13.16 14.61 -14.90
C ASN A 126 -13.80 14.78 -13.52
N VAL A 127 -13.00 15.01 -12.47
CA VAL A 127 -13.51 15.31 -11.12
C VAL A 127 -14.29 16.63 -11.12
N LYS A 128 -13.71 17.72 -11.65
CA LYS A 128 -14.32 19.05 -11.67
C LYS A 128 -15.67 19.07 -12.39
N ASN A 129 -15.77 18.37 -13.52
CA ASN A 129 -16.96 18.39 -14.36
C ASN A 129 -18.12 17.53 -13.80
N ASN A 130 -17.82 16.54 -12.96
CA ASN A 130 -18.84 15.56 -12.52
C ASN A 130 -19.09 15.60 -11.00
N PHE A 131 -18.04 15.63 -10.18
CA PHE A 131 -18.15 15.54 -8.71
C PHE A 131 -17.07 16.40 -8.00
N PRO A 132 -17.09 17.74 -8.16
CA PRO A 132 -15.98 18.63 -7.79
C PRO A 132 -15.58 18.59 -6.31
N ASN A 133 -16.50 18.23 -5.41
CA ASN A 133 -16.25 18.23 -3.96
C ASN A 133 -16.05 16.81 -3.39
N ARG A 134 -16.04 15.76 -4.23
CA ARG A 134 -15.99 14.36 -3.75
C ARG A 134 -14.61 13.71 -3.86
N PHE A 135 -13.68 14.32 -4.58
CA PHE A 135 -12.36 13.73 -4.82
C PHE A 135 -11.23 14.74 -4.64
N GLY A 136 -10.14 14.26 -4.05
CA GLY A 136 -8.84 14.90 -4.13
C GLY A 136 -7.95 14.17 -5.12
N VAL A 137 -7.10 14.86 -5.87
CA VAL A 137 -6.18 14.25 -6.84
C VAL A 137 -4.75 14.66 -6.53
N PHE A 138 -3.84 13.70 -6.47
CA PHE A 138 -2.41 13.96 -6.27
C PHE A 138 -1.64 13.92 -7.58
N VAL A 139 -0.60 14.76 -7.67
CA VAL A 139 0.40 14.71 -8.73
C VAL A 139 1.41 13.60 -8.48
N ASN A 140 1.99 13.09 -9.57
CA ASN A 140 3.08 12.12 -9.58
C ASN A 140 4.26 12.70 -10.38
N LEU A 141 5.50 12.33 -10.01
CA LEU A 141 6.72 12.84 -10.65
C LEU A 141 7.63 11.70 -11.11
N VAL A 142 8.40 11.96 -12.15
CA VAL A 142 9.53 11.14 -12.60
C VAL A 142 10.79 11.54 -11.81
N TYR A 143 11.62 10.56 -11.45
CA TYR A 143 12.81 10.78 -10.60
C TYR A 143 14.09 10.18 -11.18
N ASP A 144 14.04 9.33 -12.21
CA ASP A 144 15.25 8.73 -12.81
C ASP A 144 16.06 9.72 -13.65
N ASN A 145 15.48 10.88 -13.97
CA ASN A 145 16.14 12.03 -14.60
C ASN A 145 16.79 13.01 -13.59
N ILE A 146 17.09 12.56 -12.37
CA ILE A 146 17.63 13.41 -11.29
C ILE A 146 18.96 14.11 -11.62
N ASP A 147 19.71 13.60 -12.60
CA ASP A 147 20.99 14.14 -13.05
C ASP A 147 20.86 15.21 -14.14
N ASP A 148 19.67 15.39 -14.72
CA ASP A 148 19.45 16.38 -15.76
C ASP A 148 19.67 17.79 -15.19
N SER A 149 20.37 18.64 -15.94
CA SER A 149 20.63 20.03 -15.53
C SER A 149 19.34 20.83 -15.28
N ASP A 150 18.26 20.47 -15.97
CA ASP A 150 16.94 21.09 -15.85
C ASP A 150 16.03 20.39 -14.83
N PHE A 151 16.48 19.33 -14.14
CA PHE A 151 15.65 18.56 -13.20
C PHE A 151 14.94 19.46 -12.19
N SER A 152 15.68 20.35 -11.52
CA SER A 152 15.11 21.25 -10.52
C SER A 152 14.05 22.19 -11.10
N LYS A 153 14.32 22.75 -12.30
CA LYS A 153 13.37 23.64 -12.98
C LYS A 153 12.09 22.89 -13.36
N ASN A 154 12.23 21.71 -13.96
CA ASN A 154 11.11 20.89 -14.44
C ASN A 154 10.23 20.42 -13.27
N ILE A 155 10.83 20.03 -12.14
CA ILE A 155 10.08 19.65 -10.93
C ILE A 155 9.24 20.81 -10.41
N VAL A 156 9.82 22.02 -10.33
CA VAL A 156 9.10 23.22 -9.89
C VAL A 156 7.93 23.50 -10.83
N GLU A 157 8.18 23.51 -12.14
CA GLU A 157 7.16 23.77 -13.16
C GLU A 157 6.03 22.73 -13.13
N SER A 158 6.34 21.44 -13.09
CA SER A 158 5.32 20.38 -12.99
C SER A 158 4.48 20.48 -11.71
N LEU A 159 5.08 20.82 -10.56
CA LEU A 159 4.36 20.99 -9.30
C LEU A 159 3.49 22.25 -9.29
N GLU A 160 4.01 23.38 -9.76
CA GLU A 160 3.26 24.64 -9.86
C GLU A 160 2.05 24.49 -10.80
N ASN A 161 2.26 23.92 -11.99
CA ASN A 161 1.20 23.62 -12.95
C ASN A 161 0.16 22.64 -12.37
N ALA A 162 0.59 21.58 -11.69
CA ALA A 162 -0.31 20.61 -11.09
C ALA A 162 -1.22 21.24 -10.02
N VAL A 163 -0.67 22.12 -9.16
CA VAL A 163 -1.44 22.82 -8.14
C VAL A 163 -2.42 23.82 -8.77
N GLU A 164 -2.00 24.55 -9.81
CA GLU A 164 -2.89 25.44 -10.57
C GLU A 164 -4.06 24.67 -11.20
N LEU A 165 -3.81 23.46 -11.72
CA LEU A 165 -4.84 22.57 -12.21
C LEU A 165 -5.79 22.08 -11.11
N GLY A 166 -5.36 22.03 -9.85
CA GLY A 166 -6.16 21.62 -8.70
C GLY A 166 -5.67 20.35 -7.99
N ALA A 167 -4.43 19.91 -8.23
CA ALA A 167 -3.82 18.85 -7.44
C ALA A 167 -3.64 19.30 -5.98
N ILE A 168 -3.97 18.41 -5.04
CA ILE A 168 -4.02 18.75 -3.61
C ILE A 168 -2.85 18.16 -2.79
N GLY A 169 -1.92 17.47 -3.46
CA GLY A 169 -0.85 16.72 -2.82
C GLY A 169 0.08 16.05 -3.83
N LEU A 170 1.24 15.62 -3.37
CA LEU A 170 2.21 14.83 -4.14
C LEU A 170 2.23 13.39 -3.63
N LYS A 171 2.17 12.41 -4.53
CA LYS A 171 2.42 10.99 -4.21
C LYS A 171 3.82 10.60 -4.68
N VAL A 172 4.59 10.05 -3.75
CA VAL A 172 5.88 9.41 -3.99
C VAL A 172 5.72 7.90 -3.81
N TYR A 173 6.05 7.13 -4.85
CA TYR A 173 5.99 5.67 -4.81
C TYR A 173 7.30 5.06 -4.33
N LYS A 174 7.23 3.79 -3.93
CA LYS A 174 8.33 3.02 -3.33
C LYS A 174 9.51 2.75 -4.24
N GLU A 175 9.32 2.88 -5.54
CA GLU A 175 10.39 2.77 -6.53
C GLU A 175 11.51 3.75 -6.16
N LEU A 176 11.17 4.98 -5.77
CA LEU A 176 12.12 5.93 -5.18
C LEU A 176 12.59 5.40 -3.82
N GLY A 177 13.90 5.20 -3.67
CA GLY A 177 14.48 4.59 -2.49
C GLY A 177 14.69 3.08 -2.58
N LEU A 178 13.96 2.34 -3.41
CA LEU A 178 14.19 0.91 -3.58
C LEU A 178 14.91 0.57 -4.89
N ASN A 179 14.43 1.06 -6.02
CA ASN A 179 14.81 0.58 -7.34
C ASN A 179 15.12 1.68 -8.37
N THR A 180 14.64 2.91 -8.18
CA THR A 180 14.95 4.01 -9.10
C THR A 180 16.45 4.28 -9.05
N LYS A 181 17.04 4.39 -10.24
CA LYS A 181 18.48 4.61 -10.43
C LYS A 181 18.72 5.91 -11.16
N ASP A 182 19.85 6.52 -10.85
CA ASP A 182 20.34 7.70 -11.56
C ASP A 182 21.04 7.31 -12.87
N SER A 183 21.58 8.31 -13.60
CA SER A 183 22.22 8.09 -14.90
C SER A 183 23.46 7.18 -14.83
N LYS A 184 24.03 6.99 -13.63
CA LYS A 184 25.19 6.12 -13.38
C LYS A 184 24.79 4.71 -12.96
N GLY A 185 23.50 4.43 -12.83
CA GLY A 185 22.98 3.15 -12.39
C GLY A 185 22.96 2.97 -10.87
N GLU A 186 23.22 4.05 -10.12
CA GLU A 186 23.23 4.07 -8.66
C GLU A 186 21.83 4.31 -8.11
N ARG A 187 21.48 3.65 -7.00
CA ARG A 187 20.15 3.80 -6.38
C ARG A 187 19.96 5.22 -5.86
N ILE A 188 18.86 5.86 -6.27
CA ILE A 188 18.44 7.15 -5.71
C ILE A 188 17.82 6.89 -4.33
N LYS A 189 18.48 7.40 -3.29
CA LYS A 189 18.02 7.33 -1.90
C LYS A 189 16.89 8.34 -1.69
N VAL A 190 15.96 8.05 -0.77
CA VAL A 190 14.86 9.00 -0.48
C VAL A 190 15.36 10.28 0.21
N ASP A 191 16.54 10.25 0.83
CA ASP A 191 17.22 11.41 1.43
C ASP A 191 18.30 12.02 0.53
N ASP A 192 18.31 11.70 -0.77
CA ASP A 192 19.22 12.31 -1.72
C ASP A 192 19.03 13.84 -1.74
N LYS A 193 20.13 14.59 -1.62
CA LYS A 193 20.08 16.06 -1.55
C LYS A 193 19.51 16.69 -2.81
N ARG A 194 19.67 16.05 -3.97
CA ARG A 194 19.09 16.53 -5.24
C ARG A 194 17.56 16.56 -5.21
N LEU A 195 16.92 15.79 -4.33
CA LEU A 195 15.47 15.78 -4.16
C LEU A 195 14.96 16.92 -3.28
N SER A 196 15.82 17.73 -2.63
CA SER A 196 15.35 18.77 -1.69
C SER A 196 14.38 19.75 -2.34
N ILE A 197 14.61 20.06 -3.62
CA ILE A 197 13.75 20.95 -4.41
C ILE A 197 12.30 20.45 -4.50
N VAL A 198 12.07 19.14 -4.50
CA VAL A 198 10.72 18.55 -4.50
C VAL A 198 9.99 18.94 -3.22
N TRP A 199 10.64 18.70 -2.07
CA TRP A 199 10.06 18.91 -0.75
C TRP A 199 9.87 20.41 -0.45
N GLU A 200 10.86 21.22 -0.80
CA GLU A 200 10.83 22.68 -0.66
C GLU A 200 9.71 23.29 -1.49
N THR A 201 9.50 22.80 -2.72
CA THR A 201 8.42 23.26 -3.59
C THR A 201 7.05 22.88 -3.03
N CYS A 202 6.87 21.63 -2.56
CA CYS A 202 5.62 21.23 -1.89
C CYS A 202 5.33 22.08 -0.64
N ALA A 203 6.35 22.43 0.15
CA ALA A 203 6.20 23.34 1.29
C ALA A 203 5.78 24.76 0.86
N LYS A 204 6.40 25.32 -0.19
CA LYS A 204 6.03 26.63 -0.77
C LYS A 204 4.57 26.62 -1.25
N LEU A 205 4.16 25.55 -1.93
CA LEU A 205 2.81 25.36 -2.46
C LEU A 205 1.79 24.95 -1.40
N LYS A 206 2.23 24.65 -0.17
CA LYS A 206 1.39 24.21 0.95
C LYS A 206 0.57 22.95 0.64
N ILE A 207 1.13 22.05 -0.17
CA ILE A 207 0.56 20.72 -0.42
C ILE A 207 1.34 19.66 0.36
N PRO A 208 0.68 18.66 0.98
CA PRO A 208 1.37 17.58 1.66
C PRO A 208 1.94 16.56 0.65
N VAL A 209 2.91 15.79 1.13
CA VAL A 209 3.53 14.69 0.38
C VAL A 209 3.18 13.36 1.04
N LEU A 210 2.41 12.51 0.36
CA LEU A 210 2.26 11.12 0.78
C LEU A 210 3.38 10.30 0.16
N ILE A 211 4.24 9.74 1.00
CA ILE A 211 5.38 8.93 0.57
C ILE A 211 5.27 7.50 1.07
N HIS A 212 5.44 6.56 0.15
CA HIS A 212 5.61 5.14 0.43
C HIS A 212 7.10 4.83 0.27
N SER A 213 7.85 4.70 1.37
CA SER A 213 9.25 4.24 1.35
C SER A 213 9.34 2.85 1.95
N GLY A 214 9.97 1.90 1.27
CA GLY A 214 10.13 0.54 1.79
C GLY A 214 8.92 -0.35 1.63
N GLU A 215 8.87 -1.41 2.44
CA GLU A 215 7.86 -2.48 2.48
C GLU A 215 7.79 -3.00 3.94
N PRO A 216 6.83 -3.87 4.31
CA PRO A 216 6.82 -4.51 5.62
C PRO A 216 8.18 -5.14 5.96
N SER A 217 8.67 -4.97 7.20
CA SER A 217 9.99 -5.50 7.59
C SER A 217 10.18 -6.99 7.30
N PRO A 218 9.18 -7.89 7.46
CA PRO A 218 9.37 -9.31 7.16
C PRO A 218 9.59 -9.62 5.67
N PHE A 219 9.39 -8.65 4.77
CA PHE A 219 9.73 -8.82 3.35
C PHE A 219 11.23 -8.75 3.08
N PHE A 220 12.01 -8.24 4.03
CA PHE A 220 13.47 -8.19 3.99
C PHE A 220 14.13 -9.37 4.73
N ASP A 221 13.36 -10.09 5.55
CA ASP A 221 13.84 -11.24 6.31
C ASP A 221 13.95 -12.51 5.44
N PRO A 222 14.78 -13.50 5.83
CA PRO A 222 14.81 -14.80 5.19
C PRO A 222 13.42 -15.44 5.09
N ILE A 223 13.14 -16.13 3.98
CA ILE A 223 11.86 -16.83 3.78
C ILE A 223 12.01 -18.24 4.38
N ASP A 224 11.72 -18.36 5.68
CA ASP A 224 11.78 -19.62 6.42
C ASP A 224 10.60 -19.77 7.40
N LYS A 225 10.68 -20.75 8.30
CA LYS A 225 9.63 -21.06 9.29
C LYS A 225 9.43 -19.96 10.36
N PHE A 226 10.33 -19.00 10.45
CA PHE A 226 10.25 -17.88 11.40
C PHE A 226 9.68 -16.62 10.76
N ASN A 227 9.57 -16.57 9.42
CA ASN A 227 8.99 -15.44 8.71
C ASN A 227 7.46 -15.49 8.75
N GLU A 228 6.84 -14.55 9.47
CA GLU A 228 5.37 -14.45 9.58
C GLU A 228 4.66 -14.18 8.24
N ARG A 229 5.40 -13.79 7.20
CA ARG A 229 4.91 -13.56 5.83
C ARG A 229 5.28 -14.68 4.87
N PHE A 230 5.67 -15.86 5.36
CA PHE A 230 5.95 -17.03 4.51
C PHE A 230 4.86 -17.31 3.47
N LEU A 231 3.58 -17.27 3.87
CA LEU A 231 2.47 -17.49 2.95
C LEU A 231 2.39 -16.39 1.87
N HIS A 232 2.69 -15.14 2.23
CA HIS A 232 2.82 -14.04 1.27
C HIS A 232 3.97 -14.30 0.30
N ALA A 233 5.12 -14.77 0.79
CA ALA A 233 6.29 -15.08 -0.02
C ALA A 233 5.96 -16.13 -1.09
N ARG A 234 5.24 -17.18 -0.69
CA ARG A 234 4.82 -18.25 -1.59
C ARG A 234 3.87 -17.74 -2.68
N GLN A 235 2.86 -16.95 -2.32
CA GLN A 235 1.84 -16.48 -3.27
C GLN A 235 2.28 -15.27 -4.11
N ARG A 236 3.16 -14.42 -3.56
CA ARG A 236 3.56 -13.12 -4.12
C ARG A 236 5.07 -12.89 -3.92
N PRO A 237 5.94 -13.76 -4.47
CA PRO A 237 7.39 -13.72 -4.21
C PRO A 237 8.05 -12.39 -4.61
N ARG A 238 7.52 -11.70 -5.63
CA ARG A 238 8.01 -10.37 -6.07
C ARG A 238 7.83 -9.25 -5.03
N SER A 239 7.06 -9.49 -3.97
CA SER A 239 6.91 -8.52 -2.87
C SER A 239 8.13 -8.46 -1.97
N PHE A 240 8.95 -9.50 -1.94
CA PHE A 240 10.11 -9.61 -1.05
C PHE A 240 11.31 -8.83 -1.58
N ARG A 241 12.20 -8.45 -0.66
CA ARG A 241 13.33 -7.54 -0.88
C ARG A 241 14.64 -8.25 -0.48
N PRO A 242 15.10 -9.21 -1.29
CA PRO A 242 16.35 -9.93 -1.04
C PRO A 242 17.56 -8.96 -1.03
N PRO A 243 18.51 -9.14 -0.09
CA PRO A 243 19.62 -8.20 0.12
C PRO A 243 20.59 -8.11 -1.06
N GLU A 244 20.61 -9.09 -1.97
CA GLU A 244 21.42 -9.05 -3.20
C GLU A 244 20.93 -8.00 -4.19
N LYS A 245 19.68 -7.54 -4.05
CA LYS A 245 19.05 -6.59 -4.99
C LYS A 245 18.60 -5.28 -4.31
N TYR A 246 18.27 -5.30 -3.03
CA TYR A 246 17.62 -4.19 -2.34
C TYR A 246 18.42 -3.73 -1.11
N PRO A 247 18.32 -2.44 -0.72
CA PRO A 247 18.80 -1.99 0.58
C PRO A 247 18.06 -2.71 1.72
N THR A 248 18.68 -2.76 2.90
CA THR A 248 18.02 -3.30 4.10
C THR A 248 16.84 -2.42 4.54
N PHE A 249 15.94 -2.99 5.35
CA PHE A 249 14.83 -2.25 5.94
C PHE A 249 15.33 -1.02 6.73
N GLU A 250 16.35 -1.20 7.57
CA GLU A 250 16.95 -0.15 8.39
C GLU A 250 17.49 0.98 7.53
N THR A 251 18.17 0.65 6.43
CA THR A 251 18.71 1.63 5.49
C THR A 251 17.59 2.53 4.94
N VAL A 252 16.49 1.93 4.46
CA VAL A 252 15.38 2.68 3.88
C VAL A 252 14.65 3.52 4.93
N MET A 253 14.43 2.97 6.13
CA MET A 253 13.77 3.69 7.23
C MET A 253 14.63 4.85 7.75
N ASP A 254 15.94 4.69 7.81
CA ASP A 254 16.85 5.75 8.23
C ASP A 254 16.96 6.87 7.18
N GLU A 255 16.96 6.51 5.89
CA GLU A 255 16.86 7.49 4.79
C GLU A 255 15.54 8.27 4.89
N GLN A 256 14.41 7.57 5.06
CA GLN A 256 13.11 8.21 5.24
C GLN A 256 13.11 9.19 6.43
N TYR A 257 13.63 8.76 7.59
CA TYR A 257 13.71 9.59 8.78
C TYR A 257 14.56 10.85 8.54
N ARG A 258 15.74 10.71 7.91
CA ARG A 258 16.61 11.86 7.59
C ARG A 258 15.93 12.81 6.60
N MET A 259 15.22 12.27 5.61
CA MET A 259 14.47 13.09 4.66
C MET A 259 13.42 13.94 5.39
N PHE A 260 12.59 13.34 6.25
CA PHE A 260 11.60 14.11 7.02
C PHE A 260 12.24 15.17 7.91
N LYS A 261 13.31 14.79 8.63
CA LYS A 261 14.04 15.67 9.55
C LYS A 261 14.64 16.89 8.84
N ASN A 262 15.17 16.69 7.64
CA ASN A 262 15.83 17.74 6.87
C ASN A 262 14.83 18.67 6.15
N ASN A 263 13.54 18.33 6.10
CA ASN A 263 12.50 19.10 5.42
C ASN A 263 11.34 19.49 6.37
N PRO A 264 11.61 20.19 7.49
CA PRO A 264 10.63 20.42 8.56
C PRO A 264 9.45 21.32 8.15
N LYS A 265 9.55 22.04 7.02
CA LYS A 265 8.48 22.91 6.48
C LYS A 265 7.48 22.15 5.60
N THR A 266 7.82 20.94 5.18
CA THR A 266 6.98 20.11 4.32
C THR A 266 6.15 19.17 5.19
N ILE A 267 4.84 19.13 4.98
CA ILE A 267 3.97 18.15 5.63
C ILE A 267 4.08 16.82 4.88
N PHE A 268 4.46 15.77 5.59
CA PHE A 268 4.52 14.42 5.04
C PHE A 268 3.40 13.57 5.61
N LEU A 269 2.85 12.69 4.79
CA LEU A 269 2.01 11.58 5.20
C LEU A 269 2.80 10.29 4.97
N ASN A 270 3.34 9.74 6.06
CA ASN A 270 4.14 8.52 6.04
C ASN A 270 3.20 7.32 5.89
N ALA A 271 3.20 6.74 4.69
CA ALA A 271 2.26 5.69 4.34
C ALA A 271 2.43 4.43 5.19
N HIS A 272 1.34 3.70 5.39
CA HIS A 272 1.34 2.37 6.00
C HIS A 272 1.98 2.32 7.39
N LEU A 273 1.69 3.31 8.25
CA LEU A 273 2.29 3.45 9.58
C LEU A 273 3.82 3.59 9.55
N GLY A 274 4.38 4.07 8.42
CA GLY A 274 5.82 4.08 8.17
C GLY A 274 6.48 2.72 8.25
N TRP A 275 5.72 1.65 7.98
CA TRP A 275 6.10 0.25 8.21
C TRP A 275 6.54 -0.06 9.65
N MET A 276 6.11 0.75 10.62
CA MET A 276 6.32 0.56 12.05
C MET A 276 5.04 0.10 12.77
N GLY A 277 4.03 -0.39 12.03
CA GLY A 277 2.79 -0.89 12.61
C GLY A 277 2.98 -2.04 13.61
N SER A 278 4.02 -2.85 13.43
CA SER A 278 4.39 -3.93 14.37
C SER A 278 5.13 -3.44 15.63
N ASP A 279 5.63 -2.21 15.62
CA ASP A 279 6.33 -1.55 16.73
C ASP A 279 5.82 -0.10 16.88
N LEU A 280 4.64 0.03 17.51
CA LEU A 280 3.97 1.32 17.70
C LEU A 280 4.73 2.26 18.64
N ASP A 281 5.67 1.75 19.46
CA ASP A 281 6.55 2.59 20.29
C ASP A 281 7.61 3.26 19.43
N LYS A 282 8.18 2.54 18.45
CA LYS A 282 9.07 3.13 17.44
C LYS A 282 8.36 4.16 16.60
N LEU A 283 7.13 3.88 16.14
CA LEU A 283 6.32 4.87 15.42
C LEU A 283 6.02 6.10 16.28
N GLY A 284 5.67 5.93 17.56
CA GLY A 284 5.43 7.03 18.48
C GLY A 284 6.65 7.96 18.60
N ARG A 285 7.83 7.39 18.88
CA ARG A 285 9.10 8.15 18.92
C ARG A 285 9.39 8.87 17.60
N HIS A 286 9.07 8.24 16.47
CA HIS A 286 9.23 8.84 15.15
C HIS A 286 8.35 10.10 15.01
N LEU A 287 7.06 10.01 15.36
CA LEU A 287 6.12 11.13 15.31
C LEU A 287 6.46 12.26 16.30
N ASP A 288 6.97 11.91 17.48
CA ASP A 288 7.41 12.88 18.50
C ASP A 288 8.62 13.70 18.03
N SER A 289 9.56 13.04 17.36
CA SER A 289 10.77 13.69 16.85
C SER A 289 10.56 14.50 15.56
N LEU A 290 9.46 14.28 14.85
CA LEU A 290 9.17 14.85 13.53
C LEU A 290 7.78 15.50 13.50
N PRO A 291 7.63 16.76 13.93
CA PRO A 291 6.32 17.43 14.06
C PRO A 291 5.57 17.65 12.72
N ASN A 292 6.26 17.47 11.59
CA ASN A 292 5.72 17.63 10.25
C ASN A 292 5.21 16.32 9.60
N VAL A 293 5.29 15.18 10.29
CA VAL A 293 4.95 13.84 9.74
C VAL A 293 3.63 13.28 10.26
N TYR A 294 2.62 13.15 9.43
CA TYR A 294 1.39 12.42 9.74
C TYR A 294 1.55 10.96 9.28
N THR A 295 0.62 10.10 9.69
CA THR A 295 0.57 8.72 9.20
C THR A 295 -0.84 8.25 8.92
N GLU A 296 -0.96 7.14 8.19
CA GLU A 296 -2.20 6.45 7.85
C GLU A 296 -1.96 4.93 7.86
N PHE A 297 -3.02 4.13 7.83
CA PHE A 297 -2.98 2.68 8.06
C PHE A 297 -3.53 1.83 6.90
N GLY A 298 -3.51 2.39 5.68
CA GLY A 298 -3.81 1.71 4.45
C GLY A 298 -2.96 0.46 4.28
N ALA A 299 -3.53 -0.60 3.70
CA ALA A 299 -2.94 -1.94 3.60
C ALA A 299 -2.52 -2.67 4.90
N VAL A 300 -2.40 -1.98 6.04
CA VAL A 300 -1.82 -2.51 7.29
C VAL A 300 -2.78 -2.49 8.49
N ILE A 301 -4.10 -2.39 8.27
CA ILE A 301 -5.09 -2.47 9.37
C ILE A 301 -4.93 -3.76 10.20
N ASN A 302 -4.42 -4.83 9.59
CA ASN A 302 -4.10 -6.10 10.24
C ASN A 302 -3.02 -5.97 11.32
N GLU A 303 -2.11 -4.99 11.20
CA GLU A 303 -1.11 -4.69 12.23
C GLU A 303 -1.74 -4.09 13.47
N LEU A 304 -2.87 -3.38 13.33
CA LEU A 304 -3.54 -2.72 14.45
C LEU A 304 -4.45 -3.68 15.19
N GLY A 305 -5.34 -4.37 14.46
CA GLY A 305 -6.31 -5.26 15.10
C GLY A 305 -5.71 -6.54 15.66
N ARG A 306 -4.45 -6.89 15.37
CA ARG A 306 -3.75 -8.00 16.03
C ARG A 306 -3.13 -7.64 17.40
N GLN A 307 -3.14 -6.35 17.77
CA GLN A 307 -2.59 -5.83 19.04
C GLN A 307 -3.53 -4.79 19.66
N PRO A 308 -4.81 -5.12 19.88
CA PRO A 308 -5.88 -4.13 20.09
C PRO A 308 -5.64 -3.17 21.26
N LYS A 309 -5.07 -3.67 22.36
CA LYS A 309 -4.79 -2.84 23.56
C LYS A 309 -3.75 -1.76 23.29
N ARG A 310 -2.63 -2.14 22.65
CA ARG A 310 -1.54 -1.20 22.34
C ARG A 310 -1.96 -0.25 21.22
N ALA A 311 -2.63 -0.75 20.19
CA ALA A 311 -3.17 0.04 19.09
C ALA A 311 -4.19 1.08 19.57
N ARG A 312 -5.15 0.70 20.43
CA ARG A 312 -6.09 1.64 21.06
C ARG A 312 -5.36 2.77 21.76
N LYS A 313 -4.38 2.45 22.61
CA LYS A 313 -3.58 3.45 23.31
C LYS A 313 -2.83 4.37 22.35
N PHE A 314 -2.20 3.81 21.32
CA PHE A 314 -1.49 4.59 20.28
C PHE A 314 -2.43 5.58 19.60
N PHE A 315 -3.62 5.12 19.19
CA PHE A 315 -4.61 5.94 18.52
C PHE A 315 -5.11 7.09 19.40
N ILE A 316 -5.27 6.88 20.70
CA ILE A 316 -5.64 7.94 21.66
C ILE A 316 -4.48 8.93 21.85
N ASP A 317 -3.27 8.45 22.08
CA ASP A 317 -2.09 9.29 22.35
C ASP A 317 -1.71 10.16 21.14
N TYR A 318 -1.81 9.60 19.91
CA TYR A 318 -1.39 10.24 18.66
C TYR A 318 -2.57 10.63 17.74
N GLN A 319 -3.77 10.78 18.31
CA GLN A 319 -5.02 11.03 17.59
C GLN A 319 -4.98 12.21 16.60
N ASP A 320 -4.13 13.21 16.82
CA ASP A 320 -4.00 14.40 15.96
C ASP A 320 -3.02 14.22 14.78
N ARG A 321 -2.46 13.01 14.60
CA ARG A 321 -1.44 12.70 13.59
C ARG A 321 -1.76 11.47 12.73
N ILE A 322 -2.91 10.85 12.94
CA ILE A 322 -3.35 9.63 12.25
C ILE A 322 -4.53 9.95 11.34
N LEU A 323 -4.48 9.53 10.09
CA LEU A 323 -5.54 9.71 9.11
C LEU A 323 -6.08 8.36 8.63
N PHE A 324 -7.37 8.31 8.29
CA PHE A 324 -7.98 7.15 7.67
C PHE A 324 -7.47 6.98 6.24
N GLY A 325 -6.85 5.83 5.95
CA GLY A 325 -6.39 5.44 4.61
C GLY A 325 -6.61 3.95 4.37
N LYS A 326 -6.98 3.55 3.16
CA LYS A 326 -7.25 2.13 2.84
C LYS A 326 -6.27 1.51 1.84
N ASP A 327 -5.63 2.31 1.00
CA ASP A 327 -4.74 1.99 -0.12
C ASP A 327 -5.45 1.43 -1.37
N SER A 328 -5.82 0.15 -1.36
CA SER A 328 -6.42 -0.50 -2.53
C SER A 328 -7.95 -0.40 -2.52
N TYR A 329 -8.61 0.35 -3.39
CA TYR A 329 -10.07 0.50 -3.28
C TYR A 329 -10.84 -0.83 -3.48
N LYS A 330 -11.66 -1.20 -2.48
CA LYS A 330 -12.64 -2.30 -2.56
C LYS A 330 -13.68 -2.12 -1.45
N LYS A 331 -14.92 -1.80 -1.82
CA LYS A 331 -16.01 -1.46 -0.89
C LYS A 331 -16.17 -2.45 0.27
N SER A 332 -16.24 -3.75 -0.02
CA SER A 332 -16.48 -4.78 1.00
C SER A 332 -15.36 -4.91 2.04
N GLU A 333 -14.17 -4.35 1.79
CA GLU A 333 -13.07 -4.40 2.76
C GLU A 333 -13.10 -3.23 3.77
N TYR A 334 -13.87 -2.16 3.51
CA TYR A 334 -14.03 -1.05 4.46
C TYR A 334 -14.81 -1.48 5.71
N GLU A 335 -15.70 -2.46 5.59
CA GLU A 335 -16.47 -2.99 6.73
C GLU A 335 -15.54 -3.50 7.84
N LEU A 336 -14.43 -4.13 7.45
CA LEU A 336 -13.40 -4.57 8.40
C LEU A 336 -12.71 -3.38 9.08
N TYR A 337 -12.40 -2.32 8.32
CA TYR A 337 -11.75 -1.13 8.87
C TYR A 337 -12.64 -0.48 9.94
N PHE A 338 -13.94 -0.32 9.67
CA PHE A 338 -14.88 0.23 10.64
C PHE A 338 -15.03 -0.71 11.84
N ARG A 339 -15.16 -2.03 11.60
CA ARG A 339 -15.24 -3.02 12.69
C ARG A 339 -14.01 -2.95 13.61
N VAL A 340 -12.80 -2.87 13.06
CA VAL A 340 -11.57 -2.73 13.84
C VAL A 340 -11.56 -1.42 14.63
N LEU A 341 -11.97 -0.29 14.06
CA LEU A 341 -11.85 1.00 14.75
C LEU A 341 -12.97 1.25 15.77
N GLU A 342 -14.20 0.86 15.45
CA GLU A 342 -15.41 1.29 16.17
C GLU A 342 -15.90 0.30 17.23
N THR A 343 -15.65 -0.99 17.04
CA THR A 343 -16.23 -2.05 17.90
C THR A 343 -15.22 -2.55 18.94
N GLU A 344 -15.71 -3.27 19.95
CA GLU A 344 -14.91 -4.07 20.88
C GLU A 344 -14.91 -5.56 20.49
N ASP A 345 -15.24 -5.88 19.23
CA ASP A 345 -15.35 -7.26 18.76
C ASP A 345 -14.05 -8.03 18.92
N GLU A 346 -14.17 -9.32 19.20
CA GLU A 346 -13.03 -10.19 19.37
C GLU A 346 -12.97 -11.23 18.26
N TYR A 347 -11.76 -11.65 17.90
CA TYR A 347 -11.52 -12.87 17.14
C TYR A 347 -12.27 -12.97 15.78
N PHE A 348 -12.13 -11.98 14.90
CA PHE A 348 -12.70 -12.05 13.54
C PHE A 348 -11.63 -12.14 12.44
N ASP A 349 -12.04 -12.60 11.26
CA ASP A 349 -11.12 -12.82 10.14
C ASP A 349 -10.70 -11.55 9.41
N TYR A 350 -9.44 -11.52 8.98
CA TYR A 350 -8.95 -10.58 7.99
C TYR A 350 -9.30 -11.06 6.57
N PHE A 351 -9.60 -10.14 5.65
CA PHE A 351 -10.04 -10.48 4.28
C PHE A 351 -8.94 -11.11 3.39
N ARG A 352 -7.68 -11.19 3.85
CA ARG A 352 -6.54 -11.79 3.10
C ARG A 352 -5.63 -12.59 4.03
N LYS A 353 -5.86 -13.90 4.11
CA LYS A 353 -5.04 -14.86 4.87
C LYS A 353 -3.52 -14.72 4.66
N ARG A 354 -3.06 -14.36 3.46
CA ARG A 354 -1.63 -14.18 3.18
C ARG A 354 -0.96 -13.02 3.93
N HIS A 355 -1.71 -12.06 4.46
CA HIS A 355 -1.14 -10.96 5.26
C HIS A 355 -1.02 -11.32 6.75
N GLY A 356 -1.15 -12.60 7.10
CA GLY A 356 -1.05 -13.07 8.48
C GLY A 356 -2.16 -14.05 8.81
N LEU A 357 -1.83 -15.05 9.64
CA LEU A 357 -2.77 -16.08 10.11
C LEU A 357 -3.47 -15.70 11.42
N TRP A 358 -3.18 -14.52 11.95
CA TRP A 358 -3.79 -14.01 13.17
C TRP A 358 -5.21 -13.51 12.91
N LYS A 359 -6.01 -13.52 13.98
CA LYS A 359 -7.33 -12.91 13.99
C LYS A 359 -7.23 -11.42 14.34
N MET A 360 -8.31 -10.73 14.06
CA MET A 360 -8.50 -9.31 14.27
C MET A 360 -9.38 -9.07 15.50
N TYR A 361 -9.16 -7.93 16.12
CA TYR A 361 -9.88 -7.45 17.29
C TYR A 361 -10.20 -5.97 17.10
N GLY A 362 -11.35 -5.56 17.63
CA GLY A 362 -11.82 -4.20 17.70
C GLY A 362 -11.03 -3.37 18.72
N LEU A 363 -10.87 -2.09 18.42
CA LEU A 363 -10.18 -1.12 19.25
C LEU A 363 -11.14 -0.31 20.13
N GLY A 364 -12.43 -0.26 19.78
CA GLY A 364 -13.50 0.46 20.48
C GLY A 364 -13.25 1.97 20.63
N LEU A 365 -12.64 2.62 19.63
CA LEU A 365 -12.10 3.99 19.77
C LEU A 365 -13.17 5.00 20.22
N PRO A 366 -12.82 5.95 21.12
CA PRO A 366 -13.73 7.02 21.50
C PRO A 366 -14.19 7.87 20.31
N ASP A 367 -15.38 8.45 20.40
CA ASP A 367 -16.01 9.19 19.30
C ASP A 367 -15.21 10.43 18.87
N ASP A 368 -14.60 11.14 19.81
CA ASP A 368 -13.73 12.28 19.53
C ASP A 368 -12.47 11.86 18.77
N VAL A 369 -11.89 10.72 19.14
CA VAL A 369 -10.74 10.12 18.43
C VAL A 369 -11.15 9.67 17.03
N LEU A 370 -12.29 9.00 16.88
CA LEU A 370 -12.81 8.57 15.57
C LEU A 370 -13.01 9.76 14.62
N LYS A 371 -13.62 10.86 15.07
CA LYS A 371 -13.82 12.05 14.23
C LYS A 371 -12.50 12.63 13.73
N LYS A 372 -11.46 12.66 14.57
CA LYS A 372 -10.12 13.13 14.16
C LYS A 372 -9.52 12.30 13.05
N ILE A 373 -9.55 10.97 13.21
CA ILE A 373 -9.00 10.02 12.24
C ILE A 373 -9.82 10.03 10.95
N TYR A 374 -11.14 10.09 11.08
CA TYR A 374 -12.06 9.98 9.94
C TYR A 374 -12.01 11.22 9.07
N TYR A 375 -11.95 12.43 9.63
CA TYR A 375 -11.97 13.63 8.78
C TYR A 375 -11.22 14.84 9.32
N GLN A 376 -11.19 15.13 10.63
CA GLN A 376 -10.67 16.43 11.09
C GLN A 376 -9.18 16.60 10.79
N ASN A 377 -8.38 15.54 10.90
CA ASN A 377 -6.96 15.58 10.53
C ASN A 377 -6.77 15.75 9.01
N ALA A 378 -7.64 15.14 8.20
CA ALA A 378 -7.61 15.33 6.75
C ALA A 378 -7.95 16.78 6.38
N LEU A 379 -9.01 17.36 6.94
CA LEU A 379 -9.38 18.76 6.72
C LEU A 379 -8.25 19.73 7.10
N LYS A 380 -7.46 19.41 8.13
CA LYS A 380 -6.32 20.20 8.56
C LYS A 380 -5.18 20.22 7.52
N ILE A 381 -4.86 19.08 6.91
CA ILE A 381 -3.71 18.98 5.98
C ILE A 381 -4.09 19.15 4.52
N PHE A 382 -5.39 19.08 4.18
CA PHE A 382 -5.94 19.30 2.85
C PHE A 382 -6.99 20.43 2.88
N PRO A 383 -6.57 21.71 2.93
CA PRO A 383 -7.48 22.85 3.10
C PRO A 383 -8.43 23.08 1.91
N SER A 384 -8.20 22.42 0.77
CA SER A 384 -9.10 22.45 -0.39
C SER A 384 -10.32 21.54 -0.24
N ILE A 385 -10.36 20.66 0.77
CA ILE A 385 -11.54 19.83 1.04
C ILE A 385 -12.64 20.69 1.67
N ASP A 386 -13.85 20.65 1.10
CA ASP A 386 -15.02 21.36 1.62
C ASP A 386 -15.45 20.80 2.99
N GLU A 387 -15.16 21.54 4.05
CA GLU A 387 -15.52 21.19 5.42
C GLU A 387 -17.04 21.07 5.64
N ASN A 388 -17.87 21.70 4.79
CA ASN A 388 -19.32 21.65 4.92
C ASN A 388 -19.89 20.25 4.65
N LEU A 389 -19.14 19.37 3.96
CA LEU A 389 -19.52 17.97 3.77
C LEU A 389 -19.56 17.15 5.07
N PHE A 390 -18.95 17.68 6.14
CA PHE A 390 -18.78 17.03 7.45
C PHE A 390 -19.55 17.72 8.57
N LYS A 391 -20.19 18.87 8.28
CA LYS A 391 -21.09 19.56 9.20
C LYS A 391 -22.48 18.93 9.06
N ASN A 392 -22.86 18.14 10.05
CA ASN A 392 -24.25 17.73 10.27
C ASN A 392 -24.77 18.41 11.54
#